data_AF-A0A2D6N7Z4-F1
#
_entry.id   AF-A0A2D6N7Z4-F1
#
_cell.length_a   1.000
_cell.length_b   1.000
_cell.length_c   1.000
_cell.angle_alpha   90.00
_cell.angle_beta   90.00
_cell.angle_gamma   90.00
#
_symmetry.space_group_name_H-M   'P 1'
#
loop_
_entity.id
_entity.type
_entity.pdbx_description
1 polymer ?
#
loop_
_entity_poly.entity_id
_entity_poly.type
_entity_poly.pdbx_seq_one_letter_code
_entity_poly.pdbx_strand_id
1 'polypeptide(L)'
;MPEPIRVTPSESTALAPVPTPAQRQVSPGVATPSFEAHLAAVGERRQHEDIQRLYRSVEEAGRLLRKQANERTFEQYRRSVHNFLQAALPRAFRLKTHVSHRELSVLVEEVDAELASLTRALMSGQQDALALATRIDHINGILLDLLV
;
A
#
# COMPACT_ATOMS: atom_id res chain seq x y z
N MET A 1 -35.93 74.98 44.02
CA MET A 1 -35.29 74.66 42.73
C MET A 1 -33.86 74.21 42.99
N PRO A 2 -33.47 73.02 42.54
CA PRO A 2 -32.06 72.69 42.35
C PRO A 2 -31.73 72.29 40.90
N GLU A 3 -30.58 72.75 40.43
CA GLU A 3 -30.08 72.70 39.05
C GLU A 3 -29.60 71.30 38.59
N PRO A 4 -29.61 71.02 37.27
CA PRO A 4 -29.11 69.76 36.73
C PRO A 4 -27.58 69.69 36.73
N ILE A 5 -27.06 68.56 37.19
CA ILE A 5 -25.62 68.25 37.26
C ILE A 5 -25.05 68.13 35.85
N ARG A 6 -24.01 68.94 35.58
CA ARG A 6 -23.23 68.97 34.35
C ARG A 6 -22.26 67.78 34.34
N VAL A 7 -22.54 66.78 33.50
CA VAL A 7 -21.63 65.65 33.26
C VAL A 7 -20.60 66.08 32.22
N THR A 8 -19.31 65.97 32.57
CA THR A 8 -18.16 66.22 31.70
C THR A 8 -18.06 65.18 30.57
N PRO A 9 -17.54 65.53 29.39
CA PRO A 9 -17.29 64.56 28.32
C PRO A 9 -15.91 63.91 28.48
N SER A 10 -15.76 62.75 27.82
CA SER A 10 -14.49 62.16 27.37
C SER A 10 -13.72 61.26 28.34
N GLU A 11 -14.11 59.98 28.36
CA GLU A 11 -13.14 58.89 28.22
C GLU A 11 -13.58 57.99 27.06
N SER A 12 -13.31 58.45 25.85
CA SER A 12 -13.29 57.59 24.67
C SER A 12 -11.90 56.95 24.65
N THR A 13 -11.82 55.73 25.17
CA THR A 13 -10.67 54.84 24.97
C THR A 13 -10.44 54.72 23.46
N ALA A 14 -9.46 55.47 22.97
CA ALA A 14 -8.99 55.38 21.60
C ALA A 14 -8.45 53.97 21.37
N LEU A 15 -9.16 53.20 20.56
CA LEU A 15 -8.71 51.95 20.00
C LEU A 15 -7.46 52.26 19.15
N ALA A 16 -6.27 51.90 19.66
CA ALA A 16 -5.03 52.01 18.90
C ALA A 16 -5.14 51.17 17.60
N PRO A 17 -4.63 51.67 16.47
CA PRO A 17 -4.70 50.94 15.21
C PRO A 17 -3.85 49.66 15.29
N VAL A 18 -4.45 48.54 14.91
CA VAL A 18 -3.76 47.26 14.68
C VAL A 18 -2.65 47.51 13.65
N PRO A 19 -1.39 47.15 13.92
CA PRO A 19 -0.34 47.28 12.92
C PRO A 19 -0.64 46.33 11.76
N THR A 20 -0.76 46.90 10.56
CA THR A 20 -0.85 46.17 9.29
C THR A 20 0.29 45.15 9.21
N PRO A 21 0.03 43.85 8.96
CA PRO A 21 1.11 42.90 8.75
C PRO A 21 1.84 43.28 7.47
N ALA A 22 3.04 43.83 7.62
CA ALA A 22 3.99 44.01 6.55
C ALA A 22 4.15 42.68 5.81
N GLN A 23 3.94 42.70 4.50
CA GLN A 23 4.08 41.54 3.62
C GLN A 23 5.46 40.92 3.84
N ARG A 24 5.48 39.77 4.53
CA ARG A 24 6.66 38.95 4.66
C ARG A 24 6.96 38.40 3.27
N GLN A 25 7.96 38.99 2.60
CA GLN A 25 8.55 38.45 1.39
C GLN A 25 9.03 37.03 1.70
N VAL A 26 8.36 36.04 1.13
CA VAL A 26 8.81 34.66 1.14
C VAL A 26 9.88 34.51 0.06
N SER A 27 11.14 34.39 0.48
CA SER A 27 12.23 33.96 -0.38
C SER A 27 11.91 32.61 -1.03
N PRO A 28 12.27 32.35 -2.30
CA PRO A 28 12.05 31.06 -2.93
C PRO A 28 13.11 30.08 -2.41
N GLY A 29 12.85 29.46 -1.27
CA GLY A 29 13.77 28.51 -0.63
C GLY A 29 13.01 27.26 -0.21
N VAL A 30 13.22 26.17 -0.97
CA VAL A 30 12.82 24.78 -0.70
C VAL A 30 11.41 24.60 -0.14
N ALA A 31 10.45 24.29 -1.01
CA ALA A 31 9.10 23.92 -0.59
C ALA A 31 9.16 22.67 0.31
N THR A 32 9.05 22.85 1.62
CA THR A 32 8.82 21.75 2.57
C THR A 32 7.47 21.13 2.24
N PRO A 33 7.37 19.80 2.07
CA PRO A 33 6.09 19.15 1.80
C PRO A 33 5.12 19.41 2.94
N SER A 34 3.83 19.59 2.62
CA SER A 34 2.78 19.75 3.63
C SER A 34 2.70 18.51 4.52
N PHE A 35 2.16 18.67 5.73
CA PHE A 35 1.92 17.54 6.64
C PHE A 35 1.11 16.42 5.96
N GLU A 36 0.10 16.78 5.17
CA GLU A 36 -0.71 15.83 4.39
C GLU A 36 0.13 15.04 3.38
N ALA A 37 1.01 15.72 2.63
CA ALA A 37 1.91 15.06 1.69
C ALA A 37 2.88 14.11 2.40
N HIS A 38 3.36 14.48 3.60
CA HIS A 38 4.23 13.63 4.39
C HIS A 38 3.49 12.40 4.94
N LEU A 39 2.26 12.56 5.43
CA LEU A 39 1.43 11.46 5.91
C LEU A 39 1.10 10.48 4.79
N ALA A 40 0.73 10.97 3.61
CA ALA A 40 0.50 10.14 2.43
C ALA A 40 1.76 9.33 2.05
N ALA A 41 2.92 9.99 1.98
CA ALA A 41 4.19 9.34 1.64
C ALA A 41 4.63 8.28 2.67
N VAL A 42 4.33 8.47 3.96
CA VAL A 42 4.57 7.44 4.99
C VAL A 42 3.59 6.28 4.84
N GLY A 43 2.32 6.56 4.53
CA GLY A 43 1.30 5.54 4.28
C GLY A 43 1.65 4.63 3.09
N GLU A 44 2.06 5.22 1.96
CA GLU A 44 2.47 4.47 0.77
C GLU A 44 3.71 3.60 1.01
N ARG A 45 4.68 4.11 1.80
CA ARG A 45 5.88 3.36 2.19
C ARG A 45 5.52 2.17 3.07
N ARG A 46 4.68 2.35 4.10
CA ARG A 46 4.20 1.24 4.93
C ARG A 46 3.47 0.19 4.11
N GLN A 47 2.57 0.62 3.23
CA GLN A 47 1.84 -0.31 2.35
C GLN A 47 2.80 -1.10 1.44
N HIS A 48 3.83 -0.45 0.91
CA HIS A 48 4.86 -1.15 0.12
C HIS A 48 5.63 -2.17 0.96
N GLU A 49 6.05 -1.82 2.16
CA GLU A 49 6.74 -2.72 3.10
C GLU A 49 5.87 -3.92 3.49
N ASP A 50 4.56 -3.71 3.69
CA ASP A 50 3.59 -4.77 3.97
C ASP A 50 3.49 -5.77 2.82
N ILE A 51 3.37 -5.29 1.58
CA ILE A 51 3.30 -6.13 0.39
C ILE A 51 4.61 -6.92 0.21
N GLN A 52 5.77 -6.28 0.44
CA GLN A 52 7.08 -6.93 0.42
C GLN A 52 7.19 -8.03 1.49
N ARG A 53 6.63 -7.81 2.70
CA ARG A 53 6.56 -8.84 3.74
C ARG A 53 5.71 -10.03 3.31
N LEU A 54 4.54 -9.77 2.72
CA LEU A 54 3.65 -10.82 2.23
C LEU A 54 4.32 -11.65 1.12
N TYR A 55 5.03 -11.00 0.20
CA TYR A 55 5.79 -11.70 -0.84
C TYR A 55 6.86 -12.63 -0.25
N ARG A 56 7.63 -12.17 0.75
CA ARG A 56 8.59 -13.04 1.46
C ARG A 56 7.92 -14.25 2.12
N SER A 57 6.70 -14.09 2.64
CA SER A 57 5.91 -15.21 3.17
C SER A 57 5.47 -16.20 2.09
N VAL A 58 5.23 -15.74 0.86
CA VAL A 58 4.99 -16.61 -0.30
C VAL A 58 6.25 -17.41 -0.61
N GLU A 59 7.41 -16.76 -0.72
CA GLU A 59 8.68 -17.42 -1.01
C GLU A 59 9.04 -18.48 0.04
N GLU A 60 8.83 -18.16 1.31
CA GLU A 60 9.06 -19.11 2.41
C GLU A 60 8.13 -20.31 2.36
N ALA A 61 6.82 -20.09 2.14
CA ALA A 61 5.86 -21.16 2.00
C ALA A 61 6.16 -22.03 0.76
N GLY A 62 6.60 -21.42 -0.35
CA GLY A 62 7.01 -22.14 -1.56
C GLY A 62 8.26 -22.98 -1.34
N ARG A 63 9.25 -22.49 -0.58
CA ARG A 63 10.42 -23.30 -0.16
C ARG A 63 10.01 -24.47 0.73
N LEU A 64 9.05 -24.28 1.62
CA LEU A 64 8.53 -25.36 2.47
C LEU A 64 7.79 -26.41 1.65
N LEU A 65 6.94 -26.00 0.72
CA LEU A 65 6.21 -26.88 -0.19
C LEU A 65 7.17 -27.73 -1.05
N ARG A 66 8.27 -27.13 -1.56
CA ARG A 66 9.32 -27.86 -2.27
C ARG A 66 10.00 -28.94 -1.41
N LYS A 67 10.23 -28.66 -0.12
CA LYS A 67 10.87 -29.60 0.80
C LYS A 67 9.93 -30.71 1.24
N GLN A 68 8.65 -30.40 1.41
CA GLN A 68 7.64 -31.30 1.94
C GLN A 68 6.36 -31.09 1.14
N ALA A 69 6.17 -31.85 0.08
CA ALA A 69 5.05 -31.68 -0.83
C ALA A 69 3.83 -32.49 -0.35
N ASN A 70 3.02 -31.85 0.51
CA ASN A 70 1.81 -32.40 1.08
C ASN A 70 0.70 -31.34 1.13
N GLU A 71 -0.51 -31.78 1.48
CA GLU A 71 -1.69 -30.90 1.53
C GLU A 71 -1.51 -29.70 2.48
N ARG A 72 -0.85 -29.91 3.63
CA ARG A 72 -0.66 -28.85 4.63
C ARG A 72 0.25 -27.75 4.13
N THR A 73 1.39 -28.10 3.55
CA THR A 73 2.35 -27.11 3.01
C THR A 73 1.82 -26.44 1.76
N PHE A 74 1.02 -27.16 0.96
CA PHE A 74 0.32 -26.58 -0.18
C PHE A 74 -0.70 -25.54 0.26
N GLU A 75 -1.53 -25.86 1.25
CA GLU A 75 -2.52 -24.93 1.76
C GLU A 75 -1.87 -23.69 2.39
N GLN A 76 -0.71 -23.84 3.03
CA GLN A 76 0.09 -22.71 3.50
C GLN A 76 0.56 -21.82 2.35
N TYR A 77 1.09 -22.42 1.27
CA TYR A 77 1.52 -21.68 0.08
C TYR A 77 0.34 -20.95 -0.57
N ARG A 78 -0.78 -21.65 -0.81
CA ARG A 78 -2.00 -21.08 -1.39
C ARG A 78 -2.50 -19.87 -0.59
N ARG A 79 -2.55 -19.97 0.74
CA ARG A 79 -2.95 -18.86 1.61
C ARG A 79 -2.01 -17.68 1.52
N SER A 80 -0.69 -17.91 1.51
CA SER A 80 0.28 -16.82 1.36
C SER A 80 0.10 -16.10 0.03
N VAL A 81 -0.08 -16.85 -1.08
CA VAL A 81 -0.32 -16.28 -2.41
C VAL A 81 -1.59 -15.42 -2.42
N HIS A 82 -2.68 -15.95 -1.88
CA HIS A 82 -3.94 -15.22 -1.78
C HIS A 82 -3.81 -13.93 -0.96
N ASN A 83 -3.17 -13.98 0.20
CA ASN A 83 -2.97 -12.81 1.06
C ASN A 83 -2.12 -11.74 0.38
N PHE A 84 -1.09 -12.15 -0.37
CA PHE A 84 -0.30 -11.23 -1.18
C PHE A 84 -1.16 -10.56 -2.26
N LEU A 85 -1.90 -11.33 -3.07
CA LEU A 85 -2.75 -10.81 -4.14
C LEU A 85 -3.79 -9.81 -3.62
N GLN A 86 -4.42 -10.09 -2.47
CA GLN A 86 -5.37 -9.17 -1.83
C GLN A 86 -4.76 -7.81 -1.48
N ALA A 87 -3.48 -7.77 -1.11
CA ALA A 87 -2.78 -6.53 -0.76
C ALA A 87 -2.18 -5.83 -2.00
N ALA A 88 -1.68 -6.59 -2.97
CA ALA A 88 -0.96 -6.10 -4.14
C ALA A 88 -1.89 -5.58 -5.25
N LEU A 89 -2.98 -6.30 -5.55
CA LEU A 89 -3.89 -5.95 -6.65
C LEU A 89 -4.49 -4.54 -6.53
N PRO A 90 -5.02 -4.10 -5.37
CA PRO A 90 -5.57 -2.74 -5.25
C PRO A 90 -4.54 -1.65 -5.52
N ARG A 91 -3.26 -1.90 -5.22
CA ARG A 91 -2.16 -0.97 -5.52
C ARG A 91 -1.85 -0.99 -7.02
N ALA A 92 -1.76 -2.17 -7.63
CA ALA A 92 -1.50 -2.35 -9.06
C ALA A 92 -2.59 -1.69 -9.93
N PHE A 93 -3.85 -1.72 -9.50
CA PHE A 93 -4.95 -1.02 -10.18
C PHE A 93 -4.92 0.51 -10.01
N ARG A 94 -4.32 1.02 -8.93
CA ARG A 94 -4.27 2.47 -8.62
C ARG A 94 -3.10 3.18 -9.29
N LEU A 95 -1.93 2.53 -9.30
CA LEU A 95 -0.85 2.97 -10.16
C LEU A 95 -1.38 2.85 -11.58
N LYS A 96 -1.38 3.95 -12.34
CA LYS A 96 -1.67 3.93 -13.78
C LYS A 96 -0.49 3.27 -14.50
N THR A 97 -0.21 2.03 -14.16
CA THR A 97 0.84 1.21 -14.74
C THR A 97 0.48 0.94 -16.20
N HIS A 98 1.47 0.62 -17.03
CA HIS A 98 1.25 0.19 -18.42
C HIS A 98 0.41 -1.08 -18.56
N VAL A 99 0.05 -1.72 -17.44
CA VAL A 99 -0.71 -2.96 -17.35
C VAL A 99 -2.19 -2.62 -17.21
N SER A 100 -2.97 -3.01 -18.21
CA SER A 100 -4.42 -2.89 -18.23
C SER A 100 -5.07 -3.79 -17.17
N HIS A 101 -6.30 -3.45 -16.78
CA HIS A 101 -7.10 -4.30 -15.88
C HIS A 101 -7.25 -5.73 -16.42
N ARG A 102 -7.33 -5.87 -17.75
CA ARG A 102 -7.43 -7.17 -18.42
C ARG A 102 -6.16 -8.00 -18.23
N GLU A 103 -4.99 -7.39 -18.38
CA GLU A 103 -3.71 -8.08 -18.18
C GLU A 103 -3.54 -8.52 -16.72
N LEU A 104 -3.94 -7.68 -15.76
CA LEU A 104 -3.93 -8.07 -14.34
C LEU A 104 -4.89 -9.24 -14.04
N SER A 105 -6.08 -9.25 -14.64
CA SER A 105 -7.02 -10.37 -14.49
C SER A 105 -6.47 -11.67 -15.08
N VAL A 106 -5.86 -11.62 -16.26
CA VAL A 106 -5.23 -12.79 -16.89
C VAL A 106 -4.11 -13.34 -16.00
N LEU A 107 -3.33 -12.45 -15.39
CA LEU A 107 -2.24 -12.83 -14.50
C LEU A 107 -2.75 -13.55 -13.23
N VAL A 108 -3.87 -13.10 -12.66
CA VAL A 108 -4.53 -13.79 -11.53
C VAL A 108 -5.09 -15.14 -11.96
N GLU A 109 -5.74 -15.21 -13.13
CA GLU A 109 -6.27 -16.48 -13.68
C GLU A 109 -5.14 -17.51 -13.91
N GLU A 110 -3.97 -17.06 -14.36
CA GLU A 110 -2.81 -17.91 -14.55
C GLU A 110 -2.27 -18.47 -13.22
N VAL A 111 -2.17 -17.63 -12.18
CA VAL A 111 -1.80 -18.07 -10.83
C VAL A 111 -2.78 -19.13 -10.30
N ASP A 112 -4.09 -18.90 -10.45
CA ASP A 112 -5.12 -19.84 -10.03
C ASP A 112 -5.01 -21.18 -10.79
N ALA A 113 -4.75 -21.14 -12.10
CA ALA A 113 -4.56 -22.33 -12.91
C ALA A 113 -3.33 -23.16 -12.47
N GLU A 114 -2.23 -22.50 -12.14
CA GLU A 114 -1.01 -23.15 -11.63
C GLU A 114 -1.25 -23.78 -10.24
N LEU A 115 -1.92 -23.07 -9.33
CA LEU A 115 -2.31 -23.62 -8.02
C LEU A 115 -3.22 -24.85 -8.17
N ALA A 116 -4.20 -24.81 -9.08
CA ALA A 116 -5.06 -25.96 -9.37
C ALA A 116 -4.27 -27.14 -9.98
N SER A 117 -3.26 -26.86 -10.80
CA SER A 117 -2.35 -27.87 -11.33
C SER A 117 -1.50 -28.52 -10.24
N LEU A 118 -0.98 -27.72 -9.29
CA LEU A 118 -0.23 -28.21 -8.14
C LEU A 118 -1.08 -29.15 -7.28
N THR A 119 -2.33 -28.79 -6.98
CA THR A 119 -3.26 -29.66 -6.24
C THR A 119 -3.44 -31.01 -6.94
N ARG A 120 -3.65 -31.01 -8.27
CA ARG A 120 -3.81 -32.26 -9.03
C ARG A 120 -2.56 -33.13 -8.98
N ALA A 121 -1.37 -32.53 -9.11
CA ALA A 121 -0.11 -33.25 -9.00
C ALA A 121 0.07 -33.87 -7.61
N LEU A 122 -0.24 -33.12 -6.54
CA LEU A 122 -0.23 -33.60 -5.15
C LEU A 122 -1.16 -34.81 -4.96
N MET A 123 -2.39 -34.74 -5.47
CA MET A 123 -3.38 -35.82 -5.35
C MET A 123 -3.04 -37.07 -6.15
N SER A 124 -2.35 -36.92 -7.30
CA SER A 124 -1.95 -38.05 -8.13
C SER A 124 -0.85 -38.92 -7.53
N GLY A 125 -0.18 -38.45 -6.47
CA GLY A 125 0.99 -39.11 -5.88
C GLY A 125 2.23 -39.12 -6.79
N GLN A 126 2.12 -38.67 -8.04
CA GLN A 126 3.19 -38.59 -9.03
C GLN A 126 3.89 -37.24 -8.91
N GLN A 127 4.66 -37.08 -7.84
CA GLN A 127 5.35 -35.82 -7.57
C GLN A 127 6.74 -35.83 -8.21
N ASP A 128 6.83 -35.26 -9.41
CA ASP A 128 8.11 -34.83 -9.96
C ASP A 128 8.57 -33.57 -9.21
N ALA A 129 9.59 -33.72 -8.37
CA ALA A 129 10.13 -32.63 -7.56
C ALA A 129 10.67 -31.47 -8.41
N LEU A 130 11.19 -31.75 -9.62
CA LEU A 130 11.66 -30.71 -10.53
C LEU A 130 10.48 -29.93 -11.10
N ALA A 131 9.45 -30.63 -11.59
CA ALA A 131 8.24 -30.00 -12.11
C ALA A 131 7.53 -29.16 -11.03
N LEU A 132 7.48 -29.64 -9.79
CA LEU A 132 6.96 -28.89 -8.65
C LEU A 132 7.74 -27.59 -8.42
N ALA A 133 9.08 -27.67 -8.41
CA ALA A 133 9.94 -26.51 -8.21
C ALA A 133 9.74 -25.47 -9.32
N THR A 134 9.71 -25.90 -10.59
CA THR A 134 9.47 -25.03 -11.75
C THR A 134 8.14 -24.29 -11.63
N ARG A 135 7.06 -24.97 -11.23
CA ARG A 135 5.74 -24.33 -11.05
C ARG A 135 5.74 -23.30 -9.92
N ILE A 136 6.37 -23.62 -8.80
CA ILE A 136 6.47 -22.67 -7.67
C ILE A 136 7.28 -21.43 -8.08
N ASP A 137 8.37 -21.61 -8.83
CA ASP A 137 9.16 -20.48 -9.33
C ASP A 137 8.41 -19.67 -10.38
N HIS A 138 7.60 -20.32 -11.23
CA HIS A 138 6.73 -19.63 -12.19
C HIS A 138 5.71 -18.73 -11.46
N ILE A 139 4.98 -19.27 -10.47
CA ILE A 139 4.05 -18.49 -9.66
C ILE A 139 4.78 -17.32 -8.98
N ASN A 140 5.94 -17.56 -8.37
CA ASN A 140 6.69 -16.48 -7.71
C ASN A 140 7.11 -15.38 -8.68
N GLY A 141 7.52 -15.74 -9.91
CA GLY A 141 7.84 -14.79 -10.97
C GLY A 141 6.64 -13.91 -11.35
N ILE A 142 5.49 -14.54 -11.56
CA ILE A 142 4.23 -13.83 -11.84
C ILE A 142 3.90 -12.83 -10.72
N LEU A 143 4.05 -13.24 -9.46
CA LEU A 143 3.78 -12.38 -8.31
C LEU A 143 4.83 -11.27 -8.14
N LEU A 144 6.08 -11.52 -8.54
CA LEU A 144 7.14 -10.52 -8.52
C LEU A 144 6.86 -9.37 -9.50
N ASP A 145 6.26 -9.66 -10.65
CA ASP A 145 5.87 -8.64 -11.62
C ASP A 145 4.84 -7.65 -11.05
N LEU A 146 4.08 -8.03 -10.01
CA LEU A 146 3.14 -7.14 -9.31
C LEU A 146 3.82 -6.21 -8.28
N LEU A 147 5.11 -6.41 -7.98
CA LEU A 147 5.88 -5.56 -7.06
C LEU A 147 6.59 -4.40 -7.78
N VAL A 148 6.81 -4.54 -9.09
CA VAL A 148 7.54 -3.59 -9.95
C VAL A 148 6.66 -2.40 -10.30
#